data_AF-A0A7W1BPA7-F1
#
_entry.id   AF-A0A7W1BPA7-F1
#
_cell.length_a   1.000
_cell.length_b   1.000
_cell.length_c   1.000
_cell.angle_alpha   90.00
_cell.angle_beta   90.00
_cell.angle_gamma   90.00
#
_symmetry.space_group_name_H-M   'P 1'
#
loop_
_entity.id
_entity.type
_entity.pdbx_description
1 polymer ?
#
loop_
_entity_poly.entity_id
_entity_poly.type
_entity_poly.pdbx_seq_one_letter_code
_entity_poly.pdbx_strand_id
1 'polypeptide(L)'
;MRERWFGSTGRRVPEVVLDGTVDLEGAVILDSVSDVERIRAAHLEGSPVVVRAKTAEEVVSALSRGEVACVLVRDKALLELDLAGLTYG
;
A
#
# COMPACT_ATOMS: atom_id res chain seq x y z
N MET A 1 -5.14 0.97 -13.63
CA MET A 1 -4.61 0.49 -12.35
C MET A 1 -3.11 0.75 -12.34
N ARG A 2 -2.57 1.45 -11.33
CA ARG A 2 -1.12 1.72 -11.20
C ARG A 2 -0.45 0.57 -10.44
N GLU A 3 0.79 0.28 -10.79
CA GLU A 3 1.58 -0.79 -10.19
C GLU A 3 2.90 -0.27 -9.63
N ARG A 4 3.25 -0.75 -8.44
CA ARG A 4 4.50 -0.42 -7.72
C ARG A 4 5.38 -1.65 -7.56
N TRP A 5 6.67 -1.40 -7.35
CA TRP A 5 7.62 -2.44 -6.98
C TRP A 5 7.34 -2.96 -5.58
N PHE A 6 7.29 -4.28 -5.44
CA PHE A 6 7.03 -4.95 -4.17
C PHE A 6 8.34 -5.17 -3.41
N GLY A 7 8.84 -4.10 -2.78
CA GLY A 7 10.14 -4.09 -2.11
C GLY A 7 11.27 -4.56 -3.04
N SER A 8 12.18 -5.38 -2.51
CA SER A 8 13.31 -5.97 -3.26
C SER A 8 12.97 -7.28 -3.98
N THR A 9 11.71 -7.74 -3.96
CA THR A 9 11.33 -9.06 -4.49
C THR A 9 11.39 -9.18 -6.01
N GLY A 10 11.57 -8.08 -6.74
CA GLY A 10 11.56 -8.06 -8.21
C GLY A 10 10.18 -8.24 -8.85
N ARG A 11 9.10 -8.23 -8.05
CA ARG A 11 7.71 -8.31 -8.50
C ARG A 11 7.07 -6.93 -8.51
N ARG A 12 6.14 -6.69 -9.44
CA ARG A 12 5.24 -5.53 -9.42
C ARG A 12 3.87 -5.97 -8.94
N VAL A 13 3.25 -5.16 -8.09
CA VAL A 13 1.90 -5.38 -7.58
C VAL A 13 1.04 -4.14 -7.81
N PRO A 14 -0.30 -4.29 -7.90
CA PRO A 14 -1.18 -3.13 -7.93
C PRO A 14 -1.04 -2.29 -6.64
N GLU A 15 -1.18 -0.97 -6.78
CA GLU A 15 -1.09 -0.05 -5.63
C GLU A 15 -2.18 -0.31 -4.57
N VAL A 16 -3.35 -0.79 -4.98
CA VAL A 16 -4.45 -1.16 -4.09
C VAL A 16 -4.95 -2.55 -4.46
N VAL A 17 -5.08 -3.43 -3.47
CA VAL A 17 -5.52 -4.82 -3.66
C VAL A 17 -6.50 -5.23 -2.58
N LEU A 18 -7.37 -6.19 -2.92
CA LEU A 18 -8.33 -6.74 -1.97
C LEU A 18 -7.62 -7.75 -1.06
N ASP A 19 -7.93 -7.71 0.24
CA ASP A 19 -7.42 -8.66 1.23
C ASP A 19 -7.64 -10.12 0.77
N GLY A 20 -6.56 -10.89 0.71
CA GLY A 20 -6.55 -12.28 0.24
C GLY A 20 -6.46 -12.49 -1.28
N THR A 21 -6.31 -11.45 -2.10
CA THR A 21 -6.19 -11.59 -3.58
C THR A 21 -4.76 -11.61 -4.11
N VAL A 22 -3.79 -11.17 -3.32
CA VAL A 22 -2.38 -11.12 -3.69
C VAL A 22 -1.57 -11.85 -2.62
N ASP A 23 -0.55 -12.55 -3.07
CA ASP A 23 0.46 -13.14 -2.21
C ASP A 23 1.36 -12.04 -1.61
N LEU A 24 1.27 -11.87 -0.29
CA LEU A 24 2.02 -10.87 0.47
C LEU A 24 3.16 -11.51 1.28
N GLU A 25 3.62 -12.70 0.91
CA GLU A 25 4.74 -13.36 1.58
C GLU A 25 5.97 -12.44 1.65
N GLY A 26 6.59 -12.38 2.83
CA GLY A 26 7.75 -11.52 3.10
C GLY A 26 7.43 -10.04 3.31
N ALA A 27 6.18 -9.60 3.18
CA ALA A 27 5.78 -8.22 3.41
C ALA A 27 5.55 -7.90 4.89
N VAL A 28 5.86 -6.66 5.25
CA VAL A 28 5.46 -6.10 6.55
C VAL A 28 4.08 -5.48 6.37
N ILE A 29 3.08 -6.11 6.98
CA ILE A 29 1.70 -5.64 6.95
C ILE A 29 1.43 -4.79 8.19
N LEU A 30 0.99 -3.55 7.97
CA LEU A 30 0.66 -2.59 9.02
C LEU A 30 -0.81 -2.19 8.94
N ASP A 31 -1.40 -1.84 10.08
CA ASP A 31 -2.80 -1.41 10.15
C ASP A 31 -3.00 0.09 9.80
N SER A 32 -1.93 0.88 9.82
CA SER A 32 -1.97 2.30 9.45
C SER A 32 -0.58 2.83 9.10
N VAL A 33 -0.53 4.07 8.61
CA VAL A 33 0.71 4.82 8.36
C VAL A 33 1.31 5.51 9.58
N SER A 34 0.75 5.28 10.77
CA SER A 34 1.15 5.97 12.00
C SER A 34 2.52 5.52 12.51
N ASP A 35 2.90 4.27 12.26
CA ASP A 35 4.18 3.70 12.67
C ASP A 35 5.27 3.97 11.62
N VAL A 36 5.68 5.24 11.56
CA VAL A 36 6.63 5.74 10.55
C VAL A 36 7.99 5.06 10.65
N GLU A 37 8.46 4.80 11.86
CA GLU A 37 9.75 4.13 12.07
C GLU A 37 9.73 2.70 11.53
N ARG A 38 8.64 1.95 11.77
CA ARG A 38 8.49 0.60 11.24
C ARG A 38 8.40 0.56 9.72
N ILE A 39 7.67 1.51 9.12
CA ILE A 39 7.61 1.66 7.65
C ILE A 39 8.99 1.89 7.08
N ARG A 40 9.73 2.83 7.66
CA ARG A 40 11.07 3.20 7.20
C ARG A 40 12.06 2.05 7.35
N ALA A 41 12.05 1.36 8.49
CA ALA A 41 12.93 0.22 8.75
C ALA A 41 12.70 -0.90 7.72
N ALA A 42 11.44 -1.30 7.51
CA ALA A 42 11.10 -2.33 6.53
C ALA A 42 11.54 -1.94 5.10
N HIS A 43 11.32 -0.68 4.71
CA HIS A 43 11.75 -0.19 3.40
C HIS A 43 13.28 -0.24 3.23
N LEU A 44 14.05 0.17 4.25
CA LEU A 44 15.51 0.13 4.22
C LEU A 44 16.07 -1.30 4.18
N GLU A 45 15.39 -2.24 4.81
CA GLU A 45 15.72 -3.67 4.76
C GLU A 45 15.32 -4.32 3.41
N GLY A 46 14.61 -3.60 2.55
CA GLY A 46 14.08 -4.10 1.28
C GLY A 46 12.79 -4.92 1.42
N SER A 47 12.24 -5.02 2.64
CA SER A 47 10.98 -5.71 2.92
C SER A 47 9.81 -4.90 2.35
N PRO A 48 8.86 -5.53 1.63
CA PRO A 48 7.72 -4.82 1.07
C PRO A 48 6.80 -4.18 2.13
N VAL A 49 6.56 -2.89 1.92
CA VAL A 49 5.56 -1.96 2.48
C VAL A 49 4.08 -2.29 2.24
N VAL A 50 3.33 -2.97 3.13
CA VAL A 50 1.86 -3.11 2.96
C VAL A 50 1.09 -2.45 4.09
N VAL A 51 0.12 -1.60 3.75
CA VAL A 51 -0.73 -0.90 4.74
C VAL A 51 -2.20 -1.27 4.52
N ARG A 52 -2.92 -1.63 5.57
CA ARG A 52 -4.37 -1.83 5.53
C ARG A 52 -5.07 -0.47 5.54
N ALA A 53 -6.10 -0.34 4.72
CA ALA A 53 -6.95 0.85 4.68
C ALA A 53 -8.43 0.47 4.58
N LYS A 54 -9.27 1.30 5.18
CA LYS A 54 -10.73 1.15 5.24
C LYS A 54 -11.46 2.32 4.58
N THR A 55 -10.78 3.44 4.33
CA THR A 55 -11.36 4.63 3.68
C THR A 55 -10.47 5.13 2.55
N ALA A 56 -11.03 5.97 1.67
CA ALA A 56 -10.28 6.59 0.58
C ALA A 56 -9.13 7.47 1.09
N GLU A 57 -9.35 8.21 2.19
CA GLU A 57 -8.34 9.06 2.81
C GLU A 57 -7.16 8.24 3.34
N GLU A 58 -7.43 7.09 3.97
CA GLU A 58 -6.38 6.17 4.43
C GLU A 58 -5.60 5.58 3.25
N VAL A 59 -6.27 5.22 2.14
CA VAL A 59 -5.62 4.74 0.92
C VAL A 59 -4.69 5.82 0.35
N VAL A 60 -5.18 7.05 0.21
CA VAL A 60 -4.39 8.17 -0.32
C VAL A 60 -3.19 8.45 0.60
N SER A 61 -3.42 8.53 1.91
CA SER A 61 -2.36 8.76 2.90
C SER A 61 -1.26 7.70 2.85
N ALA A 62 -1.64 6.43 2.66
CA ALA A 62 -0.69 5.34 2.46
C ALA A 62 0.08 5.47 1.15
N LEU A 63 -0.60 5.75 0.02
CA LEU A 63 0.04 5.84 -1.29
C LEU A 63 0.88 7.11 -1.50
N SER A 64 0.64 8.18 -0.73
CA SER A 64 1.51 9.35 -0.70
C SER A 64 2.92 9.05 -0.17
N ARG A 65 3.11 7.92 0.52
CA ARG A 65 4.42 7.45 0.96
C ARG A 65 5.10 6.64 -0.14
N GLY A 66 6.34 6.98 -0.46
CA GLY A 66 7.13 6.26 -1.46
C GLY A 66 7.52 4.86 -1.00
N GLU A 67 7.57 4.65 0.32
CA GLU A 67 7.94 3.40 0.98
C GLU A 67 6.84 2.33 0.91
N VAL A 68 5.59 2.76 0.76
CA VAL A 68 4.44 1.86 0.68
C VAL A 68 4.34 1.30 -0.74
N ALA A 69 4.48 -0.02 -0.82
CA ALA A 69 4.39 -0.77 -2.06
C ALA A 69 2.94 -1.08 -2.45
N CYS A 70 2.08 -1.34 -1.46
CA CYS A 70 0.69 -1.75 -1.71
C CYS A 70 -0.22 -1.39 -0.54
N VAL A 71 -1.49 -1.10 -0.84
CA VAL A 71 -2.56 -0.87 0.13
C VAL A 71 -3.56 -2.02 0.07
N LEU A 72 -3.83 -2.61 1.24
CA LEU A 72 -4.76 -3.72 1.39
C LEU A 72 -6.12 -3.20 1.84
N VAL A 73 -7.15 -3.40 1.01
CA VAL A 73 -8.53 -2.99 1.31
C VAL A 73 -9.42 -4.21 1.47
N ARG A 74 -10.55 -4.06 2.16
CA ARG A 74 -11.60 -5.08 2.23
C ARG A 74 -12.83 -4.74 1.42
N ASP A 75 -12.99 -3.46 1.10
CA ASP A 75 -14.09 -2.97 0.26
C ASP A 75 -13.62 -2.87 -1.19
N LYS A 76 -14.36 -3.51 -2.10
CA LYS A 76 -14.09 -3.47 -3.54
C LYS A 76 -14.29 -2.09 -4.13
N ALA A 77 -15.14 -1.25 -3.54
CA ALA A 77 -15.33 0.13 -3.99
C ALA A 77 -14.04 0.95 -3.92
N LEU A 78 -13.13 0.59 -3.01
CA LEU A 78 -11.84 1.27 -2.85
C LEU A 78 -10.81 0.91 -3.93
N LEU A 79 -11.04 -0.15 -4.72
CA LEU A 79 -10.14 -0.54 -5.83
C LEU A 79 -10.24 0.40 -7.04
N GLU A 80 -11.38 1.07 -7.19
CA GLU A 80 -11.69 1.95 -8.32
C GLU A 80 -11.51 3.44 -7.97
N LEU A 81 -10.90 3.75 -6.82
CA LEU A 81 -10.64 5.13 -6.42
C LEU A 81 -9.83 5.86 -7.49
N ASP A 82 -10.35 7.00 -7.93
CA ASP A 82 -9.59 7.94 -8.73
C ASP A 82 -8.61 8.71 -7.82
N LEU A 83 -7.47 8.08 -7.59
CA LEU A 83 -6.39 8.64 -6.76
C LEU A 83 -5.83 9.95 -7.34
N ALA A 84 -5.94 10.17 -8.65
CA ALA A 84 -5.48 11.41 -9.27
C ALA A 84 -6.37 12.61 -8.88
N GLY A 85 -7.68 12.39 -8.75
CA GLY A 85 -8.63 13.40 -8.30
C GLY A 85 -8.51 13.78 -6.82
N LEU A 86 -8.09 12.85 -5.96
CA LEU A 86 -8.04 13.05 -4.50
C LEU A 86 -6.78 13.76 -3.98
N THR A 87 -5.71 13.83 -4.79
CA THR A 87 -4.43 14.43 -4.36
C THR A 87 -4.40 15.97 -4.56
N TYR A 88 -5.44 16.54 -5.20
CA TYR A 88 -5.55 17.98 -5.52
C TYR A 88 -6.85 18.64 -4.98
N GLY A 89 -7.50 18.01 -4.00
CA GLY A 89 -8.68 18.55 -3.31
C GLY A 89 -8.33 19.43 -2.11
#